data_AF-A0A5C5H8B8-F1
#
_entry.id   AF-A0A5C5H8B8-F1
#
_cell.length_a   1.000
_cell.length_b   1.000
_cell.length_c   1.000
_cell.angle_alpha   90.00
_cell.angle_beta   90.00
_cell.angle_gamma   90.00
#
_symmetry.space_group_name_H-M   'P 1'
#
loop_
_entity.id
_entity.type
_entity.pdbx_description
1 polymer ?
#
loop_
_entity_poly.entity_id
_entity_poly.type
_entity_poly.pdbx_seq_one_letter_code
_entity_poly.pdbx_strand_id
1 'polypeptide(L)'
;LRTVEPVAGIHALPLRLPARLTALYPAAPLEMTPLAAWALGEYSVVALKVRNPRSQKIVLDPRSLSGQFISATFQHRWLGEAGRPEDTTTLYLVIKGRPESAFPAEPVYRREAH
;
A
#
# COMPACT_ATOMS: atom_id res chain seq x y z
N LEU A 1 -3.10 29.00 0.30
CA LEU A 1 -2.76 27.78 1.05
C LEU A 1 -3.99 27.38 1.87
N ARG A 2 -4.62 26.23 1.59
CA ARG A 2 -5.68 25.70 2.46
C ARG A 2 -5.00 24.80 3.48
N THR A 3 -4.95 25.23 4.73
CA THR A 3 -4.58 24.35 5.84
C THR A 3 -5.85 23.58 6.18
N VAL A 4 -5.85 22.27 5.93
CA VAL A 4 -6.88 21.39 6.50
C VAL A 4 -6.59 21.34 7.99
N GLU A 5 -7.57 21.70 8.81
CA GLU A 5 -7.39 21.60 10.26
C GLU A 5 -7.08 20.14 10.64
N PRO A 6 -6.10 19.91 11.51
CA PRO A 6 -5.80 18.57 11.98
C PRO A 6 -7.04 17.99 12.66
N VAL A 7 -7.50 16.86 12.16
CA VAL A 7 -8.62 16.13 12.78
C VAL A 7 -8.16 15.63 14.14
N ALA A 8 -8.91 15.98 15.19
CA ALA A 8 -8.56 15.64 16.57
C ALA A 8 -8.27 14.13 16.72
N GLY A 9 -7.13 13.80 17.33
CA GLY A 9 -6.69 12.43 17.57
C GLY A 9 -5.93 11.76 16.41
N ILE A 10 -5.98 12.31 15.19
CA ILE A 10 -5.19 11.81 14.06
C ILE A 10 -3.82 12.49 14.04
N HIS A 11 -2.76 11.68 14.03
CA HIS A 11 -1.38 12.18 13.90
C HIS A 11 -0.62 11.38 12.84
N ALA A 12 0.29 12.04 12.14
CA ALA A 12 1.16 11.40 11.16
C ALA A 12 2.17 10.48 11.86
N LEU A 13 2.44 9.32 11.25
CA LEU A 13 3.49 8.40 11.66
C LEU A 13 4.68 8.47 10.70
N PRO A 14 5.92 8.27 11.19
CA PRO A 14 7.06 8.08 10.32
C PRO A 14 6.88 6.80 9.49
N LEU A 15 7.06 6.90 8.17
CA LEU A 15 7.03 5.75 7.26
C LEU A 15 8.27 4.86 7.46
N ARG A 16 8.15 3.86 8.33
CA ARG A 16 9.17 2.83 8.57
C ARG A 16 8.89 1.56 7.77
N LEU A 17 8.57 1.72 6.49
CA LEU A 17 8.30 0.63 5.56
C LEU A 17 9.32 0.66 4.42
N PRO A 18 9.63 -0.49 3.80
CA PRO A 18 10.41 -0.52 2.57
C PRO A 18 9.82 0.40 1.49
N ALA A 19 10.68 0.99 0.66
CA ALA A 19 10.25 1.89 -0.41
C ALA A 19 9.37 1.19 -1.47
N ARG A 20 9.48 -0.14 -1.58
CA ARG A 20 8.64 -0.98 -2.44
C ARG A 20 8.21 -2.21 -1.65
N LEU A 21 6.92 -2.53 -1.72
CA LEU A 21 6.31 -3.66 -1.03
C LEU A 21 5.97 -4.76 -2.04
N THR A 22 6.92 -5.66 -2.32
CA THR A 22 6.77 -6.67 -3.38
C THR A 22 6.05 -7.92 -2.89
N ALA A 23 6.05 -8.19 -1.59
CA ALA A 23 5.37 -9.34 -0.99
C ALA A 23 3.88 -9.10 -0.70
N LEU A 24 3.41 -7.86 -0.78
CA LEU A 24 2.08 -7.45 -0.31
C LEU A 24 0.92 -7.96 -1.19
N TYR A 25 1.11 -8.12 -2.50
CA TYR A 25 0.07 -8.58 -3.42
C TYR A 25 0.64 -9.67 -4.36
N PRO A 26 0.77 -10.93 -3.90
CA PRO A 26 1.42 -11.99 -4.66
C PRO A 26 0.67 -12.41 -5.93
N ALA A 27 -0.64 -12.13 -6.02
CA ALA A 27 -1.47 -12.54 -7.16
C ALA A 27 -1.14 -11.81 -8.47
N ALA A 28 -0.44 -10.66 -8.42
CA ALA A 28 -0.06 -9.90 -9.61
C ALA A 28 1.19 -9.04 -9.34
N PRO A 29 2.04 -8.81 -10.36
CA PRO A 29 3.26 -8.00 -10.22
C PRO A 29 2.95 -6.50 -10.20
N LEU A 30 2.46 -6.00 -9.07
CA LEU A 30 2.15 -4.58 -8.83
C LEU A 30 3.34 -3.83 -8.23
N GLU A 31 3.49 -2.54 -8.57
CA GLU A 31 4.40 -1.65 -7.86
C GLU A 31 3.66 -0.97 -6.72
N MET A 32 3.97 -1.34 -5.48
CA MET A 32 3.33 -0.82 -4.27
C MET A 32 4.32 0.05 -3.48
N THR A 33 4.01 1.33 -3.30
CA THR A 33 4.89 2.32 -2.66
C THR A 33 4.16 3.02 -1.50
N PRO A 34 4.71 3.03 -0.28
CA PRO A 34 4.13 3.80 0.82
C PRO A 34 4.10 5.30 0.52
N LEU A 35 2.96 5.94 0.79
CA LEU A 35 2.75 7.37 0.61
C LEU A 35 2.72 8.12 1.95
N ALA A 36 1.98 7.59 2.92
CA ALA A 36 1.81 8.19 4.23
C ALA A 36 1.26 7.16 5.22
N ALA A 37 1.45 7.44 6.51
CA ALA A 37 0.83 6.68 7.58
C ALA A 37 0.31 7.63 8.67
N TRP A 38 -0.79 7.25 9.30
CA TRP A 38 -1.42 7.98 10.39
C TRP A 38 -1.86 7.02 11.49
N ALA A 39 -1.99 7.52 12.71
CA ALA A 39 -2.54 6.79 13.84
C ALA A 39 -3.70 7.53 14.49
N LEU A 40 -4.64 6.75 15.02
CA LEU A 40 -5.76 7.17 15.85
C LEU A 40 -6.03 6.09 16.91
N GLY A 41 -5.70 6.39 18.17
CA GLY A 41 -5.78 5.42 19.26
C GLY A 41 -4.92 4.18 18.99
N GLU A 42 -5.53 3.00 19.06
CA GLU A 42 -4.89 1.69 18.82
C GLU A 42 -4.81 1.31 17.34
N TYR A 43 -5.24 2.19 16.42
CA TYR A 43 -5.28 1.90 14.99
C TYR A 43 -4.30 2.77 14.22
N SER A 44 -3.73 2.18 13.17
CA SER A 44 -2.95 2.88 12.16
C SER A 44 -3.58 2.71 10.78
N VAL A 45 -3.45 3.74 9.95
CA VAL A 45 -3.83 3.70 8.53
C VAL A 45 -2.58 3.96 7.70
N VAL A 46 -2.34 3.13 6.69
CA VAL A 46 -1.27 3.34 5.71
C VAL A 46 -1.90 3.55 4.33
N ALA A 47 -1.50 4.63 3.66
CA ALA A 47 -1.80 4.85 2.25
C ALA A 47 -0.64 4.38 1.39
N LEU A 48 -0.94 3.59 0.36
CA LEU A 48 0.01 3.07 -0.61
C LEU A 48 -0.41 3.50 -2.01
N LYS A 49 0.54 3.95 -2.82
CA LYS A 49 0.37 4.01 -4.27
C LYS A 49 0.50 2.61 -4.82
N VAL A 50 -0.43 2.21 -5.67
CA VAL A 50 -0.43 0.93 -6.37
C VAL A 50 -0.42 1.23 -7.86
N ARG A 51 0.65 0.82 -8.56
CA ARG A 51 0.79 0.98 -10.01
C ARG A 51 0.85 -0.37 -10.71
N ASN A 52 0.20 -0.45 -11.86
CA ASN A 52 0.31 -1.55 -12.79
C ASN A 52 1.43 -1.29 -13.81
N PRO A 53 2.55 -2.03 -13.76
CA PRO A 53 3.63 -1.88 -14.74
C PRO A 53 3.39 -2.67 -16.04
N ARG A 54 2.25 -3.36 -16.18
CA ARG A 54 1.95 -4.23 -17.34
C ARG A 54 1.07 -3.54 -18.37
N SER A 55 1.20 -3.97 -19.62
CA SER A 55 0.39 -3.53 -20.77
C SER A 55 -1.00 -4.17 -20.81
N GLN A 56 -1.51 -4.68 -19.68
CA GLN A 56 -2.79 -5.37 -19.57
C GLN A 56 -3.53 -4.84 -18.36
N LYS A 57 -4.85 -4.74 -18.42
CA LYS A 57 -5.68 -4.32 -17.28
C LYS A 57 -5.65 -5.35 -16.15
N ILE A 58 -5.67 -4.88 -14.91
CA ILE A 58 -5.71 -5.72 -13.71
C ILE A 58 -6.93 -5.33 -12.86
N VAL A 59 -7.69 -6.31 -12.40
CA VAL A 59 -8.73 -6.11 -11.39
C VAL A 59 -8.15 -6.47 -10.03
N LEU A 60 -8.28 -5.56 -9.07
CA LEU A 60 -7.75 -5.69 -7.73
C LEU A 60 -8.80 -6.31 -6.81
N ASP A 61 -8.40 -7.33 -6.04
CA ASP A 61 -9.19 -7.91 -4.96
C ASP A 61 -8.45 -7.71 -3.63
N PRO A 62 -9.03 -6.97 -2.65
CA PRO A 62 -8.44 -6.81 -1.33
C PRO A 62 -8.09 -8.14 -0.63
N ARG A 63 -8.78 -9.23 -0.97
CA ARG A 63 -8.52 -10.56 -0.38
C ARG A 63 -7.21 -11.19 -0.84
N SER A 64 -6.63 -10.69 -1.93
CA SER A 64 -5.33 -11.14 -2.44
C SER A 64 -4.15 -10.49 -1.71
N LEU A 65 -4.40 -9.60 -0.75
CA LEU A 65 -3.36 -8.94 0.05
C LEU A 65 -2.78 -9.91 1.09
N SER A 66 -1.46 -9.96 1.18
CA SER A 66 -0.72 -10.66 2.22
C SER A 66 -0.43 -9.72 3.38
N GLY A 67 -0.73 -10.13 4.61
CA GLY A 67 -0.45 -9.36 5.82
C GLY A 67 -1.53 -9.50 6.87
N GLN A 68 -1.49 -8.65 7.88
CA GLN A 68 -2.46 -8.63 8.98
C GLN A 68 -3.18 -7.28 9.00
N PHE A 69 -4.26 -7.17 8.23
CA PHE A 69 -5.04 -5.94 8.08
C PHE A 69 -6.46 -6.15 8.61
N ILE A 70 -7.00 -5.14 9.30
CA ILE A 70 -8.41 -5.11 9.72
C ILE A 70 -9.30 -4.87 8.49
N SER A 71 -8.87 -3.95 7.63
CA SER A 71 -9.59 -3.59 6.41
C SER A 71 -8.64 -3.06 5.35
N ALA A 72 -9.04 -3.19 4.09
CA ALA A 72 -8.29 -2.75 2.93
C ALA A 72 -9.26 -2.20 1.88
N THR A 73 -9.02 -0.97 1.43
CA THR A 73 -9.86 -0.31 0.42
C THR A 73 -8.99 0.31 -0.66
N PHE A 74 -9.26 -0.06 -1.91
CA PHE A 74 -8.72 0.65 -3.07
C PHE A 74 -9.62 1.82 -3.43
N GLN A 75 -9.04 2.95 -3.81
CA GLN A 75 -9.77 4.11 -4.34
C GLN A 75 -10.58 3.73 -5.59
N HIS A 76 -10.02 2.86 -6.44
CA HIS A 76 -10.77 2.11 -7.46
C HIS A 76 -10.16 0.71 -7.63
N ARG A 77 -11.00 -0.28 -7.93
CA ARG A 77 -10.62 -1.71 -7.94
C ARG A 77 -10.06 -2.22 -9.26
N TRP A 78 -9.63 -1.34 -10.15
CA TRP A 78 -9.09 -1.73 -11.45
C TRP A 78 -7.95 -0.79 -11.84
N LEU A 79 -6.95 -1.33 -12.51
CA LEU A 79 -5.81 -0.60 -13.05
C LEU A 79 -5.80 -0.77 -14.57
N GLY A 80 -5.62 0.34 -15.26
CA GLY A 80 -5.37 0.42 -16.69
C GLY A 80 -4.00 -0.14 -17.07
N GLU A 81 -3.70 -0.08 -18.35
CA GLU A 81 -2.40 -0.45 -18.90
C GLU A 81 -1.32 0.57 -18.51
N ALA A 82 -0.09 0.12 -18.32
CA ALA A 82 1.04 0.95 -17.96
C ALA A 82 1.20 2.20 -18.85
N GLY A 83 1.46 3.34 -18.23
CA GLY A 83 1.64 4.62 -18.92
C GLY A 83 0.34 5.40 -19.15
N ARG A 84 -0.80 4.85 -18.71
CA ARG A 84 -2.09 5.57 -18.67
C ARG A 84 -2.36 6.09 -17.27
N PRO A 85 -3.09 7.21 -17.09
CA PRO A 85 -3.45 7.72 -15.75
C PRO A 85 -4.17 6.68 -14.88
N GLU A 86 -4.91 5.77 -15.51
CA GLU A 86 -5.66 4.72 -14.84
C GLU A 86 -4.78 3.55 -14.39
N ASP A 87 -3.49 3.53 -14.72
CA ASP A 87 -2.53 2.49 -14.29
C ASP A 87 -2.22 2.56 -12.78
N THR A 88 -2.69 3.59 -12.11
CA THR A 88 -2.38 3.89 -10.72
C THR A 88 -3.66 4.04 -9.89
N THR A 89 -3.65 3.50 -8.67
CA THR A 89 -4.67 3.76 -7.63
C THR A 89 -4.02 3.95 -6.27
N THR A 90 -4.82 4.34 -5.27
CA THR A 90 -4.40 4.37 -3.87
C THR A 90 -5.06 3.22 -3.11
N LEU A 91 -4.29 2.50 -2.30
CA LEU A 91 -4.76 1.51 -1.34
C LEU A 91 -4.62 2.07 0.08
N TYR A 92 -5.69 1.95 0.87
CA TYR A 92 -5.69 2.29 2.29
C TYR A 92 -5.81 1.00 3.11
N LEU A 93 -4.86 0.80 4.03
CA LEU A 93 -4.81 -0.36 4.92
C LEU A 93 -5.03 0.09 6.35
N VAL A 94 -5.99 -0.53 7.04
CA VAL A 94 -6.25 -0.32 8.47
C VAL A 94 -5.59 -1.44 9.26
N ILE A 95 -4.80 -1.08 10.27
CA ILE A 95 -3.96 -1.96 11.06
C ILE A 95 -4.24 -1.73 12.54
N LYS A 96 -4.24 -2.79 13.35
CA LYS A 96 -4.19 -2.66 14.81
C LYS A 96 -2.74 -2.53 15.25
N GLY A 97 -2.43 -1.50 16.03
CA GLY A 97 -1.06 -1.20 16.46
C GLY A 97 -0.24 -0.59 15.33
N ARG A 98 1.03 -0.98 15.23
CA ARG A 98 1.99 -0.32 14.34
C ARG A 98 2.03 -0.94 12.94
N PRO A 99 2.27 -0.14 11.89
CA PRO A 99 2.37 -0.65 10.53
C PRO A 99 3.40 -1.76 10.36
N GLU A 100 4.61 -1.61 10.91
CA GLU A 100 5.74 -2.52 10.70
C GLU A 100 5.48 -3.98 11.09
N SER A 101 4.51 -4.25 11.98
CA SER A 101 4.16 -5.61 12.40
C SER A 101 3.13 -6.29 11.50
N ALA A 102 2.48 -5.55 10.60
CA ALA A 102 1.36 -6.05 9.78
C ALA A 102 1.76 -6.41 8.36
N PHE A 103 2.84 -5.82 7.83
CA PHE A 103 3.31 -6.11 6.48
C PHE A 103 4.12 -7.42 6.44
N PRO A 104 4.00 -8.20 5.36
CA PRO A 104 4.81 -9.38 5.17
C PRO A 104 6.29 -9.00 5.02
N ALA A 105 7.18 -9.93 5.39
CA ALA A 105 8.59 -9.76 5.12
C ALA A 105 8.86 -9.74 3.60
N GLU A 106 9.73 -8.84 3.16
CA GLU A 106 10.16 -8.80 1.76
C GLU A 106 11.09 -9.98 1.47
N PRO A 107 10.98 -10.63 0.29
CA PRO A 107 11.87 -11.72 -0.08
C PRO A 107 13.30 -11.22 -0.19
N VAL A 108 14.25 -11.98 0.37
CA VAL A 108 15.68 -11.72 0.20
C VAL A 108 16.07 -12.18 -1.20
N TYR A 109 16.12 -11.24 -2.16
CA TYR A 109 16.63 -11.57 -3.48
C TYR A 109 18.14 -11.73 -3.39
N ARG A 110 18.62 -12.99 -3.34
CA ARG A 110 20.03 -13.28 -3.49
C ARG A 110 20.41 -12.88 -4.92
N ARG A 111 21.24 -11.84 -5.07
CA ARG A 111 21.90 -11.58 -6.35
C ARG A 111 22.87 -12.74 -6.60
N GLU A 112 22.42 -13.74 -7.35
CA GLU A 112 23.31 -14.66 -8.02
C GLU A 112 24.07 -13.80 -9.05
N ALA A 113 25.34 -13.51 -8.77
CA ALA A 113 26.23 -12.88 -9.73
C ALA A 113 26.50 -13.91 -10.83
N HIS A 114 26.15 -13.58 -12.07
CA HIS A 114 26.47 -14.38 -13.24
C HIS A 114 27.35 -13.56 -14.20
#